data_AF-A0A553F9N6-F1
#
_entry.id   AF-A0A553F9N6-F1
#
_cell.length_a   1.000
_cell.length_b   1.000
_cell.length_c   1.000
_cell.angle_alpha   90.00
_cell.angle_beta   90.00
_cell.angle_gamma   90.00
#
_symmetry.space_group_name_H-M   'P 1'
#
loop_
_entity.id
_entity.type
_entity.pdbx_description
1 polymer ?
#
loop_
_entity_poly.entity_id
_entity_poly.type
_entity_poly.pdbx_seq_one_letter_code
_entity_poly.pdbx_strand_id
1 'polypeptide(L)'
;MLVTIKDNLMCFINIPKINLLLFVLAYVLLFIPKLPAQELQLQHAKSYHENIAVTDYFVSEKLDGVRAYWDGNKLLSRNGLLISVPAWFIKGFPNFPLDGELWIGRGEFEQTVSIVSQLSSSPTNDIRWQKMRFMIFDLPEYNGDFTARVKAMKDLVRQVHSPYLQMIAQQKIQSRQHLQELLDDVVKNGGEGLMLHRANAIYVAGRNNNVLKLKPHFDAEAVVVAHLPGQGKFSGMLGSLLVENSEGIRFKVGTGFSNEQRLNPPQVGSIITYKYWGYTKTRVPRFASFLRQRKHF
;
A
#
# COMPACT_ATOMS: atom_id res chain seq x y z
N MET A 1 -25.83 -54.31 -61.55
CA MET A 1 -25.89 -55.78 -61.64
C MET A 1 -24.49 -56.28 -61.32
N LEU A 2 -24.12 -56.87 -60.19
CA LEU A 2 -24.77 -57.35 -58.97
C LEU A 2 -23.59 -57.62 -57.98
N VAL A 3 -23.65 -57.08 -56.75
CA VAL A 3 -23.30 -57.72 -55.44
C VAL A 3 -21.81 -58.11 -55.21
N THR A 4 -21.12 -57.74 -54.11
CA THR A 4 -21.48 -58.02 -52.70
C THR A 4 -20.93 -57.00 -51.69
N ILE A 5 -21.67 -56.87 -50.59
CA ILE A 5 -21.54 -56.01 -49.41
C ILE A 5 -20.99 -56.83 -48.22
N LYS A 6 -20.49 -56.11 -47.20
CA LYS A 6 -20.16 -56.48 -45.79
C LYS A 6 -18.65 -56.66 -45.59
N ASP A 7 -17.97 -55.91 -44.73
CA ASP A 7 -18.22 -55.83 -43.29
C ASP A 7 -17.83 -54.47 -42.68
N ASN A 8 -18.76 -53.87 -41.92
CA ASN A 8 -18.48 -52.81 -40.96
C ASN A 8 -19.05 -53.29 -39.62
N LEU A 9 -18.21 -53.89 -38.78
CA LEU A 9 -18.58 -54.33 -37.44
C LEU A 9 -17.58 -53.78 -36.41
N MET A 10 -18.02 -52.74 -35.70
CA MET A 10 -17.81 -52.48 -34.27
C MET A 10 -16.43 -52.85 -33.70
N CYS A 11 -15.50 -51.89 -33.73
CA CYS A 11 -14.34 -51.92 -32.84
C CYS A 11 -14.79 -51.38 -31.46
N PHE A 12 -15.23 -52.26 -30.57
CA PHE A 12 -15.37 -51.93 -29.15
C PHE A 12 -13.96 -51.72 -28.57
N ILE A 13 -13.58 -50.46 -28.39
CA ILE A 13 -12.37 -50.08 -27.66
C ILE A 13 -12.59 -50.44 -26.20
N ASN A 14 -12.00 -51.55 -25.78
CA ASN A 14 -11.97 -51.99 -24.39
C ASN A 14 -10.95 -51.10 -23.63
N ILE A 15 -11.40 -49.96 -23.12
CA ILE A 15 -10.56 -49.08 -22.31
C ILE A 15 -10.29 -49.79 -20.96
N PRO A 16 -9.03 -50.05 -20.58
CA PRO A 16 -8.72 -50.70 -19.31
C PRO A 16 -9.20 -49.82 -18.16
N LYS A 17 -10.00 -50.40 -17.23
CA LYS A 17 -10.59 -49.71 -16.07
C LYS A 17 -9.58 -48.94 -15.19
N ILE A 18 -8.29 -49.25 -15.29
CA ILE A 18 -7.18 -48.59 -14.61
C ILE A 18 -6.96 -47.14 -15.12
N ASN A 19 -7.19 -46.88 -16.42
CA ASN A 19 -7.04 -45.53 -16.98
C ASN A 19 -8.18 -44.60 -16.58
N LEU A 20 -9.39 -45.13 -16.35
CA LEU A 20 -10.53 -44.31 -15.95
C LEU A 20 -10.35 -43.76 -14.52
N LEU A 21 -9.77 -44.54 -13.60
CA LEU A 21 -9.51 -44.09 -12.22
C LEU A 21 -8.43 -42.99 -12.17
N LEU A 22 -7.36 -43.12 -12.97
CA LEU A 22 -6.31 -42.10 -13.08
C LEU A 22 -6.83 -40.81 -13.74
N PHE A 23 -7.69 -40.92 -14.75
CA PHE A 23 -8.34 -39.77 -15.36
C PHE A 23 -9.30 -39.07 -14.40
N VAL A 24 -10.09 -39.82 -13.63
CA VAL A 24 -10.99 -39.24 -12.61
C VAL A 24 -10.18 -38.58 -11.48
N LEU A 25 -9.07 -39.17 -11.04
CA LEU A 25 -8.20 -38.55 -10.02
C LEU A 25 -7.55 -37.25 -10.54
N ALA A 26 -7.08 -37.25 -11.78
CA ALA A 26 -6.53 -36.05 -12.43
C ALA A 26 -7.61 -34.98 -12.65
N TYR A 27 -8.85 -35.38 -12.98
CA TYR A 27 -9.97 -34.46 -13.11
C TYR A 27 -10.38 -33.87 -11.75
N VAL A 28 -10.45 -34.68 -10.70
CA VAL A 28 -10.75 -34.20 -9.33
C VAL A 28 -9.67 -33.23 -8.81
N LEU A 29 -8.39 -33.45 -9.17
CA LEU A 29 -7.30 -32.50 -8.86
C LEU A 29 -7.44 -31.15 -9.58
N LEU A 30 -8.08 -31.10 -10.75
CA LEU A 30 -8.35 -29.85 -11.49
C LEU A 30 -9.49 -29.02 -10.88
N PHE A 31 -10.33 -29.63 -10.03
CA PHE A 31 -11.47 -28.98 -9.38
C PHE A 31 -11.30 -28.82 -7.86
N ILE A 32 -10.09 -29.01 -7.31
CA ILE A 32 -9.82 -28.57 -5.95
C ILE A 32 -9.93 -27.04 -5.94
N PRO A 33 -10.91 -26.44 -5.25
CA PRO A 33 -10.95 -24.99 -5.10
C PRO A 33 -9.62 -24.59 -4.46
N LYS A 34 -8.83 -23.76 -5.14
CA LYS A 34 -7.66 -23.14 -4.52
C LYS A 34 -8.18 -22.41 -3.30
N LEU A 35 -7.85 -22.91 -2.11
CA LEU A 35 -8.09 -22.19 -0.87
C LEU A 35 -7.53 -20.79 -1.08
N PRO A 36 -8.36 -19.73 -0.94
CA PRO A 36 -7.84 -18.38 -1.07
C PRO A 36 -6.70 -18.24 -0.05
N ALA A 37 -5.57 -17.73 -0.50
CA ALA A 37 -4.46 -17.42 0.40
C ALA A 37 -5.03 -16.59 1.55
N GLN A 38 -4.85 -17.07 2.78
CA GLN A 38 -5.39 -16.39 3.96
C GLN A 38 -4.75 -15.01 4.04
N GLU A 39 -5.59 -13.96 4.00
CA GLU A 39 -5.11 -12.58 4.02
C GLU A 39 -4.32 -12.35 5.32
N LEU A 40 -3.07 -11.90 5.19
CA LEU A 40 -2.21 -11.62 6.32
C LEU A 40 -2.84 -10.49 7.15
N GLN A 41 -3.07 -10.76 8.43
CA GLN A 41 -3.61 -9.79 9.37
C GLN A 41 -2.51 -8.84 9.81
N LEU A 42 -2.18 -7.87 8.96
CA LEU A 42 -1.10 -6.91 9.18
C LEU A 42 -1.60 -5.60 9.78
N GLN A 43 -0.76 -4.94 10.57
CA GLN A 43 -1.04 -3.60 11.07
C GLN A 43 -1.07 -2.57 9.92
N HIS A 44 -2.05 -1.66 9.96
CA HIS A 44 -2.29 -0.65 8.94
C HIS A 44 -2.37 0.76 9.52
N ALA A 45 -1.69 1.69 8.86
CA ALA A 45 -1.68 3.09 9.26
C ALA A 45 -2.96 3.83 8.92
N LYS A 46 -3.40 4.70 9.84
CA LYS A 46 -4.40 5.75 9.58
C LYS A 46 -3.73 7.04 9.09
N SER A 47 -4.51 7.98 8.57
CA SER A 47 -3.97 9.30 8.24
C SER A 47 -3.66 10.09 9.51
N TYR A 48 -2.56 10.83 9.51
CA TYR A 48 -2.22 11.79 10.56
C TYR A 48 -3.35 12.81 10.77
N HIS A 49 -3.51 13.25 12.01
CA HIS A 49 -4.39 14.33 12.42
C HIS A 49 -3.73 15.17 13.50
N GLU A 50 -4.11 16.44 13.60
CA GLU A 50 -3.45 17.38 14.51
C GLU A 50 -3.72 17.10 15.98
N ASN A 51 -4.77 16.36 16.33
CA ASN A 51 -5.12 16.06 17.73
C ASN A 51 -4.27 14.91 18.34
N ILE A 52 -2.95 14.96 18.20
CA ILE A 52 -2.01 14.03 18.86
C ILE A 52 -0.85 14.77 19.55
N ALA A 53 -0.25 14.12 20.54
CA ALA A 53 1.03 14.50 21.11
C ALA A 53 2.16 13.82 20.31
N VAL A 54 2.81 14.56 19.41
CA VAL A 54 3.85 14.00 18.50
C VAL A 54 5.06 13.44 19.26
N THR A 55 5.30 13.93 20.47
CA THR A 55 6.35 13.45 21.38
C THR A 55 6.14 12.01 21.84
N ASP A 56 4.92 11.46 21.75
CA ASP A 56 4.62 10.07 22.09
C ASP A 56 5.02 9.10 20.98
N TYR A 57 5.39 9.59 19.80
CA TYR A 57 5.63 8.79 18.61
C TYR A 57 7.13 8.69 18.29
N PHE A 58 7.52 7.58 17.69
CA PHE A 58 8.67 7.51 16.81
C PHE A 58 8.26 7.92 15.41
N VAL A 59 9.17 8.55 14.69
CA VAL A 59 8.96 9.06 13.34
C VAL A 59 10.01 8.45 12.43
N SER A 60 9.57 7.99 11.27
CA SER A 60 10.42 7.45 10.21
C SER A 60 9.99 7.99 8.85
N GLU A 61 10.88 7.94 7.86
CA GLU A 61 10.48 8.17 6.48
C GLU A 61 9.44 7.12 6.05
N LYS A 62 8.43 7.58 5.29
CA LYS A 62 7.55 6.68 4.56
C LYS A 62 8.23 6.33 3.23
N LEU A 63 8.63 5.07 3.10
CA LEU A 63 9.20 4.56 1.86
C LEU A 63 8.09 4.23 0.85
N ASP A 64 8.34 4.56 -0.42
CA ASP A 64 7.49 4.21 -1.57
C ASP A 64 8.05 2.96 -2.26
N GLY A 65 7.85 1.80 -1.64
CA GLY A 65 8.34 0.51 -2.11
C GLY A 65 7.21 -0.51 -2.25
N VAL A 66 7.56 -1.79 -2.06
CA VAL A 66 6.57 -2.87 -1.98
C VAL A 66 6.62 -3.52 -0.61
N ARG A 67 5.56 -3.35 0.18
CA ARG A 67 5.43 -4.03 1.48
C ARG A 67 5.60 -5.54 1.35
N ALA A 68 6.47 -6.09 2.17
CA ALA A 68 6.72 -7.52 2.28
C ALA A 68 6.72 -7.95 3.75
N TYR A 69 6.12 -9.11 3.99
CA TYR A 69 6.09 -9.78 5.27
C TYR A 69 7.02 -11.00 5.18
N TRP A 70 8.05 -11.03 6.02
CA TRP A 70 8.87 -12.21 6.19
C TRP A 70 8.22 -13.10 7.24
N ASP A 71 7.96 -14.37 6.92
CA ASP A 71 7.30 -15.31 7.83
C ASP A 71 8.28 -16.16 8.67
N GLY A 72 9.57 -15.87 8.60
CA GLY A 72 10.63 -16.73 9.16
C GLY A 72 11.36 -17.57 8.10
N ASN A 73 10.83 -17.66 6.88
CA ASN A 73 11.41 -18.47 5.80
C ASN A 73 11.27 -17.87 4.39
N LYS A 74 10.17 -17.16 4.10
CA LYS A 74 9.86 -16.58 2.79
C LYS A 74 9.24 -15.19 2.93
N LEU A 75 9.35 -14.41 1.85
CA LEU A 75 8.69 -13.11 1.74
C LEU A 75 7.29 -13.27 1.12
N LEU A 76 6.31 -12.66 1.74
CA LEU A 76 4.91 -12.63 1.32
C LEU A 76 4.51 -11.18 1.06
N SER A 77 3.76 -10.93 0.00
CA SER A 77 3.10 -9.66 -0.23
C SER A 77 2.01 -9.40 0.83
N ARG A 78 1.51 -8.18 0.87
CA ARG A 78 0.37 -7.80 1.72
C ARG A 78 -0.82 -8.76 1.64
N ASN A 79 -1.09 -9.34 0.48
CA ASN A 79 -2.23 -10.24 0.26
C ASN A 79 -1.86 -11.72 0.46
N GLY A 80 -0.71 -12.02 1.08
CA GLY A 80 -0.26 -13.38 1.35
C GLY A 80 0.35 -14.11 0.14
N LEU A 81 0.50 -13.44 -1.01
CA LEU A 81 1.15 -14.05 -2.18
C LEU A 81 2.66 -14.12 -1.99
N LEU A 82 3.27 -15.24 -2.36
CA LEU A 82 4.73 -15.41 -2.34
C LEU A 82 5.43 -14.37 -3.22
N ILE A 83 6.43 -13.70 -2.65
CA ILE A 83 7.39 -12.89 -3.40
C ILE A 83 8.62 -13.76 -3.64
N SER A 84 8.82 -14.17 -4.89
CA SER A 84 9.98 -14.97 -5.29
C SER A 84 11.25 -14.11 -5.23
N VAL A 85 12.20 -14.51 -4.39
CA VAL A 85 13.49 -13.81 -4.22
C VAL A 85 14.67 -14.78 -4.39
N PRO A 86 15.84 -14.30 -4.84
CA PRO A 86 17.03 -15.15 -4.89
C PRO A 86 17.41 -15.64 -3.50
N ALA A 87 17.87 -16.90 -3.37
CA ALA A 87 18.23 -17.48 -2.08
C ALA A 87 19.32 -16.68 -1.32
N TRP A 88 20.24 -16.04 -2.05
CA TRP A 88 21.28 -15.20 -1.46
C TRP A 88 20.74 -13.90 -0.85
N PHE A 89 19.56 -13.42 -1.28
CA PHE A 89 18.96 -12.17 -0.77
C PHE A 89 18.51 -12.32 0.68
N ILE A 90 17.90 -13.47 1.01
CA ILE A 90 17.36 -13.80 2.34
C ILE A 90 18.35 -14.59 3.20
N LYS A 91 19.57 -14.81 2.73
CA LYS A 91 20.57 -15.60 3.46
C LYS A 91 20.88 -14.93 4.80
N GLY A 92 20.71 -15.69 5.88
CA GLY A 92 20.96 -15.23 7.25
C GLY A 92 19.82 -14.44 7.90
N PHE A 93 18.68 -14.28 7.21
CA PHE A 93 17.49 -13.69 7.83
C PHE A 93 17.03 -14.55 9.02
N PRO A 94 16.43 -13.95 10.06
CA PRO A 94 16.00 -14.68 11.25
C PRO A 94 14.86 -15.65 10.91
N ASN A 95 14.62 -16.62 11.79
CA ASN A 95 13.54 -17.59 11.67
C ASN A 95 12.21 -17.14 12.30
N PHE A 96 12.03 -15.83 12.52
CA PHE A 96 10.81 -15.24 13.08
C PHE A 96 10.30 -14.09 12.22
N PRO A 97 9.02 -13.70 12.34
CA PRO A 97 8.43 -12.75 11.41
C PRO A 97 8.94 -11.31 11.49
N LEU A 98 9.02 -10.67 10.32
CA LEU A 98 9.38 -9.26 10.16
C LEU A 98 8.39 -8.57 9.21
N ASP A 99 8.09 -7.30 9.47
CA ASP A 99 7.30 -6.46 8.57
C ASP A 99 8.19 -5.35 8.02
N GLY A 100 8.18 -5.17 6.70
CA GLY A 100 9.08 -4.25 6.04
C GLY A 100 8.66 -3.86 4.63
N GLU A 101 9.48 -3.03 4.01
CA GLU A 101 9.31 -2.58 2.65
C GLU A 101 10.48 -3.07 1.79
N LEU A 102 10.21 -3.72 0.66
CA LEU A 102 11.20 -3.91 -0.38
C LEU A 102 11.40 -2.58 -1.10
N TRP A 103 12.64 -2.07 -1.07
CA TRP A 103 12.94 -0.71 -1.50
C TRP A 103 14.34 -0.61 -2.12
N ILE A 104 14.46 0.16 -3.20
CA ILE A 104 15.73 0.44 -3.89
C ILE A 104 16.25 1.83 -3.53
N GLY A 105 15.36 2.82 -3.55
CA GLY A 105 15.70 4.23 -3.46
C GLY A 105 14.47 5.11 -3.62
N ARG A 106 14.63 6.40 -3.31
CA ARG A 106 13.59 7.41 -3.59
C ARG A 106 13.37 7.54 -5.08
N GLY A 107 12.11 7.64 -5.51
CA GLY A 107 11.76 7.71 -6.94
C GLY A 107 11.83 6.39 -7.72
N GLU A 108 12.24 5.29 -7.08
CA GLU A 108 12.46 3.99 -7.74
C GLU A 108 11.28 3.00 -7.58
N PHE A 109 10.07 3.50 -7.32
CA PHE A 109 8.89 2.66 -7.09
C PHE A 109 8.58 1.75 -8.30
N GLU A 110 8.59 2.31 -9.52
CA GLU A 110 8.29 1.54 -10.73
C GLU A 110 9.32 0.42 -10.96
N GLN A 111 10.60 0.69 -10.70
CA GLN A 111 11.67 -0.31 -10.77
C GLN A 111 11.48 -1.40 -9.70
N THR A 112 11.13 -0.99 -8.48
CA THR A 112 10.87 -1.90 -7.35
C THR A 112 9.73 -2.86 -7.67
N VAL A 113 8.60 -2.34 -8.13
CA VAL A 113 7.44 -3.15 -8.55
C VAL A 113 7.81 -4.07 -9.72
N SER A 114 8.55 -3.57 -10.71
CA SER A 114 8.99 -4.36 -11.86
C SER A 114 9.79 -5.58 -11.43
N ILE A 115 10.72 -5.45 -10.49
CA ILE A 115 11.53 -6.58 -9.98
C ILE A 115 10.66 -7.54 -9.16
N VAL A 116 9.84 -7.04 -8.24
CA VAL A 116 9.03 -7.87 -7.33
C VAL A 116 7.92 -8.63 -8.05
N SER A 117 7.34 -8.06 -9.10
CA SER A 117 6.21 -8.64 -9.84
C SER A 117 6.59 -9.78 -10.79
N GLN A 118 7.89 -10.05 -10.99
CA GLN A 118 8.30 -11.09 -11.92
C GLN A 118 8.03 -12.49 -11.39
N LEU A 119 7.22 -13.22 -12.17
CA LEU A 119 6.81 -14.60 -11.92
C LEU A 119 7.90 -15.64 -12.22
N SER A 120 9.18 -15.26 -12.35
CA SER A 120 10.23 -16.21 -12.71
C SER A 120 10.29 -17.33 -11.68
N SER A 121 10.11 -18.57 -12.14
CA SER A 121 10.09 -19.80 -11.33
C SER A 121 11.39 -20.06 -10.55
N SER A 122 12.45 -19.27 -10.81
CA SER A 122 13.72 -19.31 -10.10
C SER A 122 14.48 -17.99 -10.32
N PRO A 123 14.34 -16.98 -9.43
CA PRO A 123 15.06 -15.70 -9.53
C PRO A 123 16.54 -15.81 -9.15
N THR A 124 17.10 -17.03 -9.09
CA THR A 124 18.42 -17.35 -8.50
C THR A 124 19.56 -16.45 -9.02
N ASN A 125 19.48 -15.99 -10.28
CA ASN A 125 20.49 -15.15 -10.93
C ASN A 125 20.02 -13.72 -11.27
N ASP A 126 18.92 -13.25 -10.72
CA ASP A 126 18.45 -11.90 -11.00
C ASP A 126 19.27 -10.83 -10.24
N ILE A 127 20.30 -10.32 -10.92
CA ILE A 127 21.24 -9.33 -10.36
C ILE A 127 20.57 -8.02 -9.94
N ARG A 128 19.34 -7.73 -10.39
CA ARG A 128 18.64 -6.49 -10.01
C ARG A 128 18.32 -6.45 -8.52
N TRP A 129 18.15 -7.62 -7.89
CA TRP A 129 17.97 -7.74 -6.43
C TRP A 129 19.19 -7.24 -5.63
N GLN A 130 20.36 -7.07 -6.25
CA GLN A 130 21.54 -6.52 -5.55
C GLN A 130 21.33 -5.07 -5.11
N LYS A 131 20.46 -4.32 -5.80
CA LYS A 131 20.07 -2.95 -5.42
C LYS A 131 18.93 -2.92 -4.40
N MET A 132 18.19 -4.02 -4.26
CA MET A 132 17.04 -4.11 -3.37
C MET A 132 17.48 -4.22 -1.91
N ARG A 133 16.70 -3.64 -1.00
CA ARG A 133 16.82 -3.82 0.44
C ARG A 133 15.46 -4.18 1.00
N PHE A 134 15.43 -5.07 1.99
CA PHE A 134 14.27 -5.28 2.84
C PHE A 134 14.41 -4.37 4.07
N MET A 135 13.65 -3.28 4.05
CA MET A 135 13.68 -2.20 5.03
C MET A 135 12.62 -2.48 6.10
N ILE A 136 13.01 -3.15 7.19
CA ILE A 136 12.09 -3.52 8.27
C ILE A 136 11.67 -2.30 9.08
N PHE A 137 10.40 -2.29 9.48
CA PHE A 137 9.82 -1.25 10.32
C PHE A 137 9.03 -1.80 11.51
N ASP A 138 8.78 -3.11 11.58
CA ASP A 138 8.18 -3.72 12.77
C ASP A 138 8.52 -5.22 12.94
N LEU A 139 8.22 -5.73 14.13
CA LEU A 139 8.33 -7.14 14.54
C LEU A 139 6.96 -7.66 15.03
N PRO A 140 6.11 -8.24 14.15
CA PRO A 140 4.72 -8.56 14.46
C PRO A 140 4.50 -9.50 15.64
N GLU A 141 5.41 -10.44 15.88
CA GLU A 141 5.32 -11.42 16.97
C GLU A 141 6.18 -11.08 18.18
N TYR A 142 6.80 -9.89 18.22
CA TYR A 142 7.62 -9.49 19.35
C TYR A 142 6.76 -9.05 20.54
N ASN A 143 6.98 -9.68 21.70
CA ASN A 143 6.33 -9.32 22.95
C ASN A 143 6.94 -8.02 23.52
N GLY A 144 6.25 -6.90 23.30
CA GLY A 144 6.65 -5.61 23.84
C GLY A 144 6.03 -4.44 23.07
N ASP A 145 6.22 -3.25 23.61
CA ASP A 145 5.82 -2.02 22.95
C ASP A 145 6.73 -1.66 21.77
N PHE A 146 6.36 -0.64 20.99
CA PHE A 146 7.14 -0.26 19.83
C PHE A 146 8.55 0.21 20.19
N THR A 147 8.76 0.82 21.37
CA THR A 147 10.10 1.18 21.86
C THR A 147 11.01 -0.04 21.98
N ALA A 148 10.50 -1.12 22.60
CA ALA A 148 11.23 -2.39 22.69
C ALA A 148 11.47 -3.01 21.31
N ARG A 149 10.47 -2.96 20.40
CA ARG A 149 10.61 -3.46 19.03
C ARG A 149 11.64 -2.68 18.22
N VAL A 150 11.73 -1.35 18.38
CA VAL A 150 12.76 -0.51 17.76
C VAL A 150 14.16 -0.94 18.20
N LYS A 151 14.36 -1.19 19.51
CA LYS A 151 15.63 -1.71 20.02
C LYS A 151 15.93 -3.10 19.44
N ALA A 152 14.95 -4.00 19.45
CA ALA A 152 15.11 -5.36 18.94
C ALA A 152 15.44 -5.39 17.44
N MET A 153 14.80 -4.56 16.62
CA MET A 153 15.15 -4.43 15.19
C MET A 153 16.57 -3.93 15.00
N LYS A 154 17.00 -2.93 15.79
CA LYS A 154 18.37 -2.40 15.72
C LYS A 154 19.41 -3.45 16.13
N ASP A 155 19.10 -4.28 17.12
CA ASP A 155 19.97 -5.38 17.56
C ASP A 155 20.02 -6.48 16.48
N LEU A 156 18.87 -6.82 15.91
CA LEU A 156 18.73 -7.82 14.83
C LEU A 156 19.57 -7.47 13.60
N VAL A 157 19.44 -6.26 13.04
CA VAL A 157 20.18 -5.90 11.82
C VAL A 157 21.69 -5.88 12.04
N ARG A 158 22.15 -5.55 13.26
CA ARG A 158 23.57 -5.63 13.62
C ARG A 158 24.07 -7.07 13.69
N GLN A 159 23.25 -7.97 14.24
CA GLN A 159 23.58 -9.39 14.39
C GLN A 159 23.57 -10.14 13.05
N VAL A 160 22.57 -9.91 12.21
CA VAL A 160 22.42 -10.57 10.90
C VAL A 160 23.51 -10.10 9.92
N HIS A 161 23.87 -8.81 9.98
CA HIS A 161 24.93 -8.20 9.16
C HIS A 161 24.78 -8.45 7.65
N SER A 162 23.55 -8.63 7.18
CA SER A 162 23.24 -8.80 5.76
C SER A 162 23.11 -7.42 5.11
N PRO A 163 23.71 -7.19 3.92
CA PRO A 163 23.50 -5.94 3.20
C PRO A 163 22.05 -5.78 2.73
N TYR A 164 21.26 -6.86 2.70
CA TYR A 164 19.88 -6.88 2.19
C TYR A 164 18.82 -6.71 3.27
N LEU A 165 19.19 -6.79 4.55
CA LEU A 165 18.28 -6.56 5.69
C LEU A 165 18.70 -5.29 6.41
N GLN A 166 17.86 -4.26 6.35
CA GLN A 166 18.11 -3.00 7.03
C GLN A 166 16.86 -2.54 7.77
N MET A 167 17.03 -1.66 8.74
CA MET A 167 15.92 -1.08 9.51
C MET A 167 15.67 0.35 9.04
N ILE A 168 14.40 0.72 8.82
CA ILE A 168 14.05 2.13 8.58
C ILE A 168 14.41 2.93 9.84
N ALA A 169 15.18 4.00 9.68
CA ALA A 169 15.59 4.86 10.78
C ALA A 169 14.38 5.40 11.56
N GLN A 170 14.45 5.29 12.88
CA GLN A 170 13.40 5.75 13.81
C GLN A 170 13.97 6.87 14.69
N GLN A 171 13.27 8.00 14.77
CA GLN A 171 13.68 9.14 15.59
C GLN A 171 12.53 9.68 16.43
N LYS A 172 12.86 10.27 17.58
CA LYS A 172 11.90 11.01 18.41
C LYS A 172 11.86 12.46 17.94
N ILE A 173 10.66 13.02 17.87
CA ILE A 173 10.45 14.43 17.52
C ILE A 173 9.97 15.20 18.75
N GLN A 174 10.46 16.43 18.90
CA GLN A 174 10.24 17.26 20.08
C GLN A 174 9.00 18.17 19.94
N SER A 175 8.61 18.52 18.72
CA SER A 175 7.51 19.45 18.47
C SER A 175 6.85 19.20 17.11
N ARG A 176 5.64 19.74 16.92
CA ARG A 176 4.95 19.68 15.62
C ARG A 176 5.69 20.46 14.54
N GLN A 177 6.36 21.55 14.92
CA GLN A 177 7.19 22.32 13.99
C GLN A 177 8.34 21.47 13.46
N HIS A 178 9.08 20.78 14.33
CA HIS A 178 10.14 19.88 13.91
C HIS A 178 9.60 18.71 13.05
N LEU A 179 8.41 18.19 13.35
CA LEU A 179 7.77 17.19 12.50
C LEU A 179 7.50 17.72 11.08
N GLN A 180 7.06 18.97 10.96
CA GLN A 180 6.79 19.60 9.67
C GLN A 180 8.09 19.89 8.90
N GLU A 181 9.12 20.43 9.57
CA GLU A 181 10.44 20.66 8.98
C GLU A 181 11.05 19.36 8.44
N LEU A 182 10.93 18.27 9.19
CA LEU A 182 11.37 16.95 8.75
C LEU A 182 10.55 16.45 7.54
N LEU A 183 9.23 16.65 7.54
CA LEU A 183 8.40 16.28 6.40
C LEU A 183 8.83 17.04 5.15
N ASP A 184 9.05 18.35 5.27
CA ASP A 184 9.45 19.22 4.17
C ASP A 184 10.83 18.82 3.62
N ASP A 185 11.80 18.51 4.49
CA ASP A 185 13.11 18.02 4.08
C ASP A 185 13.04 16.67 3.37
N VAL A 186 12.30 15.70 3.92
CA VAL A 186 12.13 14.39 3.28
C VAL A 186 11.52 14.54 1.88
N VAL A 187 10.49 15.36 1.74
CA VAL A 187 9.78 15.57 0.48
C VAL A 187 10.63 16.34 -0.53
N LYS A 188 11.35 17.38 -0.08
CA LYS A 188 12.32 18.12 -0.91
C LYS A 188 13.39 17.21 -1.49
N ASN A 189 13.81 16.20 -0.74
CA ASN A 189 14.79 15.22 -1.16
C ASN A 189 14.16 13.96 -1.83
N GLY A 190 12.92 14.05 -2.31
CA GLY A 190 12.24 13.02 -3.11
C GLY A 190 11.56 11.89 -2.34
N GLY A 191 11.46 11.99 -1.00
CA GLY A 191 10.76 11.04 -0.15
C GLY A 191 9.23 11.22 -0.19
N GLU A 192 8.49 10.17 0.17
CA GLU A 192 7.02 10.17 0.03
C GLU A 192 6.30 10.90 1.19
N GLY A 193 6.92 10.95 2.35
CA GLY A 193 6.36 11.51 3.58
C GLY A 193 6.93 10.85 4.83
N LEU A 194 6.17 10.86 5.92
CA LEU A 194 6.55 10.31 7.21
C LEU A 194 5.54 9.26 7.71
N MET A 195 6.04 8.33 8.52
CA MET A 195 5.26 7.42 9.34
C MET A 195 5.50 7.78 10.81
N LEU A 196 4.43 7.78 11.60
CA LEU A 196 4.49 7.97 13.04
C LEU A 196 3.98 6.69 13.71
N HIS A 197 4.75 6.13 14.63
CA HIS A 197 4.36 4.96 15.41
C HIS A 197 4.48 5.24 16.91
N ARG A 198 3.38 5.13 17.64
CA ARG A 198 3.31 5.41 19.07
C ARG A 198 4.26 4.50 19.86
N ALA A 199 5.09 5.09 20.71
CA ALA A 199 6.19 4.41 21.39
C ALA A 199 5.72 3.26 22.29
N ASN A 200 4.62 3.44 23.02
CA ASN A 200 4.06 2.43 23.92
C ASN A 200 3.05 1.48 23.24
N ALA A 201 2.96 1.48 21.91
CA ALA A 201 1.98 0.65 21.21
C ALA A 201 2.38 -0.83 21.21
N ILE A 202 1.45 -1.68 21.66
CA ILE A 202 1.48 -3.12 21.35
C ILE A 202 1.07 -3.32 19.89
N TYR A 203 1.70 -4.29 19.22
CA TYR A 203 1.34 -4.67 17.86
C TYR A 203 -0.12 -5.15 17.82
N VAL A 204 -0.91 -4.57 16.93
CA VAL A 204 -2.31 -4.96 16.72
C VAL A 204 -2.57 -4.94 15.22
N ALA A 205 -3.00 -6.08 14.68
CA ALA A 205 -3.40 -6.22 13.29
C ALA A 205 -4.56 -5.27 12.92
N GLY A 206 -4.63 -4.88 11.66
CA GLY A 206 -5.66 -3.96 11.16
C GLY A 206 -5.37 -2.49 11.45
N ARG A 207 -6.41 -1.65 11.30
CA ARG A 207 -6.27 -0.19 11.41
C ARG A 207 -6.54 0.29 12.83
N ASN A 208 -5.55 0.93 13.44
CA ASN A 208 -5.66 1.55 14.75
C ASN A 208 -4.97 2.93 14.76
N ASN A 209 -5.03 3.63 15.89
CA ASN A 209 -4.43 4.97 16.04
C ASN A 209 -2.95 4.92 16.44
N ASN A 210 -2.33 3.73 16.51
CA ASN A 210 -0.94 3.58 16.92
C ASN A 210 0.02 3.91 15.79
N VAL A 211 -0.40 3.70 14.53
CA VAL A 211 0.41 3.99 13.35
C VAL A 211 -0.31 5.01 12.47
N LEU A 212 0.36 6.11 12.17
CA LEU A 212 -0.15 7.22 11.36
C LEU A 212 0.77 7.46 10.17
N LYS A 213 0.19 7.79 9.02
CA LYS A 213 0.92 8.25 7.84
C LYS A 213 0.69 9.75 7.67
N LEU A 214 1.78 10.49 7.56
CA LEU A 214 1.81 11.92 7.29
C LEU A 214 2.42 12.11 5.89
N LYS A 215 1.65 12.66 4.97
CA LYS A 215 2.13 13.01 3.62
C LYS A 215 2.27 14.54 3.52
N PRO A 216 2.86 15.10 2.45
CA PRO A 216 2.82 16.54 2.17
C PRO A 216 1.54 16.97 1.44
N HIS A 217 0.82 17.96 1.98
CA HIS A 217 -0.35 18.52 1.30
C HIS A 217 0.06 19.81 0.66
N PHE A 218 -0.61 20.08 -0.43
CA PHE A 218 -0.50 21.33 -1.13
C PHE A 218 -1.85 22.00 -1.07
N ASP A 219 -1.82 23.32 -0.90
CA ASP A 219 -3.00 24.15 -1.03
C ASP A 219 -2.95 24.85 -2.38
N ALA A 220 -4.07 24.88 -3.07
CA ALA A 220 -4.22 25.64 -4.30
C ALA A 220 -5.61 26.26 -4.36
N GLU A 221 -5.78 27.19 -5.30
CA GLU A 221 -7.05 27.85 -5.54
C GLU A 221 -7.73 27.30 -6.79
N ALA A 222 -9.05 27.27 -6.76
CA ALA A 222 -9.88 26.93 -7.91
C ALA A 222 -11.19 27.72 -7.87
N VAL A 223 -11.72 28.01 -9.05
CA VAL A 223 -13.02 28.68 -9.23
C VAL A 223 -14.11 27.62 -9.22
N VAL A 224 -15.19 27.88 -8.49
CA VAL A 224 -16.38 27.02 -8.50
C VAL A 224 -17.11 27.14 -9.83
N VAL A 225 -17.25 26.03 -10.56
CA VAL A 225 -17.91 25.98 -11.86
C VAL A 225 -19.35 25.47 -11.74
N ALA A 226 -19.60 24.50 -10.86
CA ALA A 226 -20.95 23.97 -10.63
C ALA A 226 -21.11 23.33 -9.26
N HIS A 227 -22.36 23.21 -8.80
CA HIS A 227 -22.73 22.40 -7.65
C HIS A 227 -23.25 21.05 -8.14
N LEU A 228 -22.79 19.96 -7.52
CA LEU A 228 -23.26 18.61 -7.80
C LEU A 228 -24.05 18.11 -6.60
N PRO A 229 -25.29 17.62 -6.80
CA PRO A 229 -26.18 17.25 -5.70
C PRO A 229 -25.65 16.07 -4.90
N GLY A 230 -25.89 16.09 -3.59
CA GLY A 230 -25.56 14.99 -2.70
C GLY A 230 -26.54 13.82 -2.81
N GLN A 231 -26.09 12.65 -2.37
CA GLN A 231 -26.88 11.42 -2.31
C GLN A 231 -26.86 10.87 -0.87
N GLY A 232 -27.83 10.01 -0.53
CA GLY A 232 -27.94 9.40 0.79
C GLY A 232 -28.05 10.45 1.90
N LYS A 233 -27.12 10.43 2.86
CA LYS A 233 -27.09 11.40 3.99
C LYS A 233 -26.94 12.87 3.58
N PHE A 234 -26.58 13.15 2.33
CA PHE A 234 -26.45 14.51 1.79
C PHE A 234 -27.54 14.81 0.74
N SER A 235 -28.61 14.02 0.67
CA SER A 235 -29.74 14.31 -0.21
C SER A 235 -30.35 15.69 0.12
N GLY A 236 -30.64 16.49 -0.91
CA GLY A 236 -31.11 17.86 -0.74
C GLY A 236 -30.03 18.88 -0.36
N MET A 237 -28.76 18.46 -0.27
CA MET A 237 -27.61 19.31 0.06
C MET A 237 -26.51 19.19 -1.00
N LEU A 238 -25.46 20.01 -0.89
CA LEU A 238 -24.26 19.87 -1.73
C LEU A 238 -23.60 18.50 -1.50
N GLY A 239 -23.40 17.75 -2.59
CA GLY A 239 -22.56 16.57 -2.63
C GLY A 239 -21.09 16.95 -2.84
N SER A 240 -20.82 17.69 -3.92
CA SER A 240 -19.48 18.18 -4.26
C SER A 240 -19.54 19.42 -5.14
N LEU A 241 -18.51 20.25 -5.08
CA LEU A 241 -18.26 21.30 -6.07
C LEU A 241 -17.53 20.70 -7.28
N LEU A 242 -17.93 21.07 -8.49
CA LEU A 242 -17.06 21.01 -9.66
C LEU A 242 -16.28 22.31 -9.70
N VAL A 243 -14.96 22.23 -9.72
CA VAL A 243 -14.06 23.39 -9.73
C VAL A 243 -13.08 23.32 -10.89
N GLU A 244 -12.56 24.46 -11.29
CA GLU A 244 -11.51 24.61 -12.30
C GLU A 244 -10.32 25.36 -11.68
N ASN A 245 -9.12 24.78 -11.74
CA ASN A 245 -7.92 25.44 -11.25
C ASN A 245 -7.33 26.41 -12.30
N SER A 246 -6.28 27.13 -11.93
CA SER A 246 -5.58 28.06 -12.83
C SER A 246 -4.97 27.42 -14.08
N GLU A 247 -4.86 26.08 -14.12
CA GLU A 247 -4.36 25.32 -15.28
C GLU A 247 -5.50 24.86 -16.21
N GLY A 248 -6.75 25.25 -15.95
CA GLY A 248 -7.93 24.83 -16.72
C GLY A 248 -8.39 23.40 -16.44
N ILE A 249 -7.85 22.74 -15.41
CA ILE A 249 -8.19 21.36 -15.06
C ILE A 249 -9.45 21.37 -14.19
N ARG A 250 -10.49 20.66 -14.66
CA ARG A 250 -11.75 20.47 -13.94
C ARG A 250 -11.74 19.21 -13.09
N PHE A 251 -12.12 19.33 -11.83
CA PHE A 251 -12.22 18.19 -10.91
C PHE A 251 -13.25 18.45 -9.80
N LYS A 252 -13.64 17.37 -9.11
CA LYS A 252 -14.64 17.43 -8.04
C LYS A 252 -13.97 17.60 -6.68
N VAL A 253 -14.50 18.49 -5.85
CA VAL A 253 -14.17 18.64 -4.43
C VAL A 253 -15.41 18.26 -3.62
N GLY A 254 -15.40 17.07 -3.01
CA GLY A 254 -16.57 16.49 -2.33
C GLY A 254 -16.45 16.36 -0.80
N THR A 255 -15.30 16.72 -0.24
CA THR A 255 -15.01 16.59 1.20
C THR A 255 -14.42 17.89 1.75
N GLY A 256 -14.37 18.04 3.08
CA GLY A 256 -13.88 19.27 3.74
C GLY A 256 -14.97 20.28 4.10
N PHE A 257 -16.22 20.05 3.68
CA PHE A 257 -17.36 20.90 4.02
C PHE A 257 -18.01 20.49 5.35
N SER A 258 -18.36 21.47 6.18
CA SER A 258 -19.32 21.29 7.27
C SER A 258 -20.74 21.06 6.73
N ASN A 259 -21.66 20.59 7.58
CA ASN A 259 -23.06 20.44 7.17
C ASN A 259 -23.69 21.79 6.80
N GLU A 260 -23.35 22.86 7.50
CA GLU A 260 -23.79 24.22 7.18
C GLU A 260 -23.29 24.66 5.79
N GLN A 261 -22.01 24.41 5.48
CA GLN A 261 -21.45 24.68 4.15
C GLN A 261 -22.05 23.80 3.05
N ARG A 262 -22.65 22.65 3.39
CA ARG A 262 -23.39 21.84 2.41
C ARG A 262 -24.80 22.36 2.14
N LEU A 263 -25.42 23.00 3.13
CA LEU A 263 -26.70 23.73 2.94
C LEU A 263 -26.48 25.03 2.17
N ASN A 264 -25.40 25.73 2.50
CA ASN A 264 -25.03 27.03 1.94
C ASN A 264 -23.64 26.93 1.27
N PRO A 265 -23.53 26.27 0.11
CA PRO A 265 -22.25 26.05 -0.55
C PRO A 265 -21.65 27.33 -1.14
N PRO A 266 -20.31 27.41 -1.29
CA PRO A 266 -19.65 28.48 -2.03
C PRO A 266 -20.28 28.65 -3.42
N GLN A 267 -20.69 29.87 -3.76
CA GLN A 267 -21.42 30.16 -5.00
C GLN A 267 -20.57 29.83 -6.24
N VAL A 268 -21.24 29.50 -7.35
CA VAL A 268 -20.58 29.42 -8.66
C VAL A 268 -19.91 30.76 -8.97
N GLY A 269 -18.67 30.71 -9.45
CA GLY A 269 -17.80 31.87 -9.67
C GLY A 269 -16.93 32.25 -8.48
N SER A 270 -17.21 31.75 -7.26
CA SER A 270 -16.34 32.02 -6.10
C SER A 270 -15.02 31.25 -6.18
N ILE A 271 -13.97 31.82 -5.56
CA ILE A 271 -12.67 31.16 -5.42
C ILE A 271 -12.63 30.43 -4.08
N ILE A 272 -12.25 29.15 -4.12
CA ILE A 272 -11.99 28.35 -2.93
C ILE A 272 -10.50 28.00 -2.85
N THR A 273 -10.00 27.87 -1.64
CA THR A 273 -8.74 27.15 -1.37
C THR A 273 -9.09 25.69 -1.09
N TYR A 274 -8.40 24.77 -1.74
CA TYR A 274 -8.50 23.33 -1.50
C TYR A 274 -7.13 22.76 -1.17
N LYS A 275 -7.10 21.77 -0.28
CA LYS A 275 -5.90 20.95 -0.05
C LYS A 275 -5.93 19.70 -0.92
N TYR A 276 -4.77 19.25 -1.38
CA TYR A 276 -4.61 18.03 -2.18
C TYR A 276 -3.26 17.36 -1.91
N TRP A 277 -3.12 16.09 -2.33
CA TRP A 277 -1.96 15.25 -2.03
C TRP A 277 -1.31 14.74 -3.32
N GLY A 278 -0.68 15.66 -4.08
CA GLY A 278 -0.07 15.40 -5.38
C GLY A 278 -1.11 15.27 -6.52
N TYR A 279 -0.66 14.81 -7.70
CA TYR A 279 -1.49 14.79 -8.91
C TYR A 279 -1.63 13.37 -9.54
N THR A 280 -2.70 13.13 -10.29
CA THR A 280 -2.82 11.95 -11.17
C THR A 280 -1.87 12.08 -12.38
N LYS A 281 -1.74 11.01 -13.18
CA LYS A 281 -1.00 11.07 -14.46
C LYS A 281 -1.54 12.16 -15.41
N THR A 282 -2.83 12.48 -15.29
CA THR A 282 -3.52 13.54 -16.04
C THR A 282 -3.51 14.90 -15.33
N ARG A 283 -2.62 15.10 -14.35
CA ARG A 283 -2.46 16.33 -13.56
C ARG A 283 -3.67 16.76 -12.72
N VAL A 284 -4.61 15.85 -12.45
CA VAL A 284 -5.75 16.14 -11.56
C VAL A 284 -5.28 16.05 -10.08
N PRO A 285 -5.58 17.05 -9.22
CA PRO A 285 -5.26 16.99 -7.80
C PRO A 285 -5.86 15.74 -7.12
N ARG A 286 -5.02 14.93 -6.46
CA ARG A 286 -5.47 13.72 -5.74
C ARG A 286 -6.03 14.10 -4.39
N PHE A 287 -7.15 13.46 -4.02
CA PHE A 287 -7.78 13.59 -2.71
C PHE A 287 -8.07 15.06 -2.32
N ALA A 288 -8.50 15.86 -3.30
CA ALA A 288 -8.84 17.26 -3.10
C ALA A 288 -9.97 17.42 -2.09
N SER A 289 -9.80 18.34 -1.13
CA SER A 289 -10.80 18.66 -0.12
C SER A 289 -10.83 20.15 0.16
N PHE A 290 -12.02 20.68 0.40
CA PHE A 290 -12.26 22.09 0.67
C PHE A 290 -11.56 22.50 1.97
N LEU A 291 -10.90 23.66 1.95
CA LEU A 291 -10.35 24.30 3.14
C LEU A 291 -11.18 25.52 3.54
N ARG A 292 -11.31 26.49 2.64
CA ARG A 292 -12.01 27.74 2.88
C ARG A 292 -12.42 28.41 1.58
N GLN A 293 -13.44 29.25 1.64
CA GLN A 293 -13.73 30.21 0.58
C GLN A 293 -12.83 31.43 0.77
N ARG A 294 -12.24 31.94 -0.31
CA ARG A 294 -11.46 33.18 -0.27
C ARG A 294 -12.43 34.34 -0.05
N LYS A 295 -12.16 35.19 0.95
CA LYS A 295 -12.88 36.45 1.10
C LYS A 295 -12.32 37.43 0.07
N HIS A 296 -13.19 38.07 -0.70
CA HIS A 296 -12.81 39.26 -1.44
C HIS A 296 -12.58 40.38 -0.42
N PHE A 297 -11.40 40.99 -0.45
CA PHE A 297 -11.14 42.28 0.18
C PHE A 297 -11.35 43.36 -0.86
#